data_AF-A0A174EW61-F1
#
_entry.id   AF-A0A174EW61-F1
#
_cell.length_a   1.000
_cell.length_b   1.000
_cell.length_c   1.000
_cell.angle_alpha   90.00
_cell.angle_beta   90.00
_cell.angle_gamma   90.00
#
_symmetry.space_group_name_H-M   'P 1'
#
loop_
_entity.id
_entity.type
_entity.pdbx_description
1 polymer ?
#
loop_
_entity_poly.entity_id
_entity_poly.type
_entity_poly.pdbx_seq_one_letter_code
_entity_poly.pdbx_strand_id
1 'polypeptide(L)' 'MFNNLGIVIEALSDTELKVYNSVEKKDVIVKASKDYVSSIKAELNDEDRETMIVEYDLETKVVNENIVD' A
#
# COMPACT_ATOMS: atom_id res chain seq x y z
N MET A 1 -2.42 -8.91 -12.93
CA MET A 1 -3.49 -9.55 -12.11
C MET A 1 -3.08 -9.29 -10.68
N PHE A 2 -3.86 -8.47 -9.96
CA PHE A 2 -3.54 -8.11 -8.58
C PHE A 2 -3.68 -9.37 -7.73
N ASN A 3 -2.55 -9.86 -7.21
CA ASN A 3 -2.48 -11.19 -6.58
C ASN A 3 -1.60 -11.16 -5.33
N ASN A 4 -1.15 -9.98 -4.88
CA ASN A 4 -0.22 -9.84 -3.78
C ASN A 4 -0.70 -8.85 -2.77
N LEU A 5 -0.63 -9.25 -1.51
CA LEU A 5 -0.95 -8.42 -0.37
C LEU A 5 0.36 -7.88 0.23
N GLY A 6 0.36 -6.59 0.49
CA GLY A 6 1.43 -5.89 1.18
C GLY A 6 0.89 -5.21 2.43
N ILE A 7 1.61 -5.32 3.54
CA ILE A 7 1.30 -4.54 4.74
C ILE A 7 1.98 -3.18 4.57
N VAL A 8 1.22 -2.08 4.65
CA VAL A 8 1.80 -0.74 4.52
C VAL A 8 2.68 -0.44 5.73
N ILE A 9 3.91 -0.02 5.46
CA ILE A 9 4.88 0.40 6.47
C ILE A 9 4.87 1.92 6.60
N GLU A 10 4.99 2.62 5.47
CA GLU A 10 5.07 4.08 5.41
C GLU A 10 4.74 4.60 4.01
N ALA A 11 4.34 5.87 3.92
CA ALA A 11 4.21 6.57 2.65
C ALA A 11 5.50 7.35 2.36
N LEU A 12 6.20 6.98 1.29
CA LEU A 12 7.51 7.55 0.92
C LEU A 12 7.36 8.86 0.13
N SER A 13 6.30 8.98 -0.65
CA SER A 13 6.01 10.17 -1.46
C SER A 13 4.51 10.42 -1.57
N ASP A 14 4.08 11.27 -2.50
CA ASP A 14 2.66 11.51 -2.79
C ASP A 14 2.04 10.39 -3.64
N THR A 15 2.84 9.50 -4.22
CA THR A 15 2.36 8.43 -5.12
C THR A 15 2.98 7.08 -4.82
N GLU A 16 3.79 6.96 -3.76
CA GLU A 16 4.52 5.75 -3.44
C GLU A 16 4.35 5.36 -1.97
N LEU A 17 4.14 4.06 -1.77
CA LEU A 17 4.04 3.41 -0.48
C LEU A 17 5.14 2.36 -0.35
N LYS A 18 5.70 2.25 0.84
CA LYS A 18 6.53 1.12 1.23
C LYS A 18 5.65 0.07 1.86
N VAL A 19 5.68 -1.15 1.30
CA VAL A 19 4.89 -2.27 1.79
C VAL A 19 5.77 -3.47 2.11
N TYR A 20 5.46 -4.20 3.17
CA TYR A 20 6.05 -5.49 3.44
C TYR A 20 5.33 -6.57 2.65
N ASN A 21 6.03 -7.22 1.72
CA ASN A 21 5.51 -8.40 1.02
C ASN A 21 5.69 -9.63 1.90
N SER A 22 4.59 -10.18 2.41
CA SER A 22 4.60 -11.36 3.29
C SER A 22 4.97 -12.67 2.58
N VAL A 23 4.86 -12.74 1.26
CA VAL A 23 5.22 -13.90 0.42
C VAL A 23 6.72 -13.91 0.14
N GLU A 24 7.25 -12.80 -0.36
CA GLU A 24 8.68 -12.64 -0.69
C GLU A 24 9.55 -12.28 0.52
N LYS A 25 8.94 -12.04 1.69
CA LYS A 25 9.59 -11.64 2.96
C LYS A 25 10.53 -10.44 2.81
N LYS A 26 10.12 -9.46 2.00
CA LYS A 26 10.92 -8.25 1.71
C LYS A 26 10.07 -7.01 1.59
N ASP A 27 10.69 -5.86 1.76
CA ASP A 27 10.09 -4.57 1.51
C ASP A 27 10.01 -4.30 0.01
N VAL A 28 8.88 -3.78 -0.44
CA VAL A 28 8.62 -3.44 -1.84
C VAL A 28 8.05 -2.02 -1.89
N ILE A 29 8.47 -1.23 -2.87
CA ILE A 29 7.88 0.06 -3.16
C ILE A 29 6.77 -0.15 -4.20
N VAL A 30 5.58 0.32 -3.88
CA VAL A 30 4.41 0.25 -4.76
C VAL A 30 3.89 1.64 -5.08
N LYS A 31 3.25 1.78 -6.23
CA LYS A 31 2.71 3.02 -6.76
C LYS A 31 1.19 3.04 -6.63
N ALA A 32 0.65 4.17 -6.22
CA ALA A 32 -0.77 4.44 -6.15
C ALA A 32 -1.05 5.89 -6.54
N SER A 33 -2.31 6.22 -6.74
CA SER A 33 -2.77 7.59 -6.96
C SER A 33 -2.51 8.45 -5.73
N LYS A 34 -2.43 9.76 -5.99
CA LYS A 34 -2.21 10.74 -4.92
C LYS A 34 -3.31 10.70 -3.88
N ASP A 35 -4.56 10.57 -4.32
CA ASP A 35 -5.72 10.52 -3.43
C ASP A 35 -5.65 9.29 -2.53
N TYR A 36 -5.30 8.12 -3.08
CA TYR A 36 -5.14 6.89 -2.32
C TYR A 36 -4.02 6.99 -1.28
N VAL A 37 -2.83 7.48 -1.67
CA VAL A 37 -1.71 7.67 -0.73
C VAL A 37 -2.06 8.67 0.38
N SER A 38 -2.79 9.74 0.04
CA SER A 38 -3.28 10.71 1.03
C SER A 38 -4.22 10.08 2.05
N SER A 39 -5.15 9.21 1.62
CA SER A 39 -6.01 8.46 2.54
C SER A 39 -5.18 7.54 3.45
N ILE A 40 -4.25 6.76 2.88
CA ILE A 40 -3.36 5.89 3.67
C ILE A 40 -2.53 6.68 4.69
N LYS A 41 -2.02 7.86 4.32
CA LYS A 41 -1.28 8.75 5.24
C LYS A 41 -2.14 9.23 6.41
N ALA A 42 -3.43 9.48 6.19
CA ALA A 42 -4.34 9.87 7.26
C ALA A 42 -4.51 8.72 8.27
N GLU A 43 -4.81 7.52 7.78
CA GLU A 43 -4.98 6.31 8.62
C GLU A 43 -3.70 5.94 9.38
N LEU A 44 -2.53 6.04 8.74
CA LEU A 44 -1.24 5.76 9.40
C LEU A 44 -0.88 6.77 10.50
N ASN A 45 -1.49 7.96 10.50
CA ASN A 45 -1.27 8.98 11.52
C ASN A 45 -2.32 8.96 12.63
N ASP A 46 -3.35 8.11 12.51
CA ASP A 46 -4.35 7.92 13.56
C ASP A 46 -3.70 7.28 14.80
N GLU A 47 -4.16 7.63 16.00
CA GLU A 47 -3.64 7.09 17.27
C GLU A 47 -3.96 5.60 17.41
N ASP A 48 -5.03 5.12 16.76
CA ASP A 48 -5.47 3.73 16.75
C ASP A 48 -4.91 2.92 15.57
N ARG A 49 -3.76 3.34 15.00
CA ARG A 49 -3.04 2.73 13.85
C ARG A 49 -3.46 1.30 13.51
N GLU A 50 -4.46 1.16 12.65
CA GLU A 50 -4.85 -0.15 12.14
C GLU A 50 -3.80 -0.64 11.14
N THR A 51 -3.64 -1.96 11.08
CA THR A 51 -2.72 -2.56 10.10
C THR A 51 -3.32 -2.44 8.71
N MET A 52 -2.81 -1.49 7.92
CA MET A 52 -3.26 -1.28 6.55
C MET A 52 -2.69 -2.35 5.61
N ILE A 53 -3.56 -3.04 4.89
CA ILE A 53 -3.20 -4.04 3.89
C ILE A 53 -3.64 -3.55 2.52
N VAL A 54 -2.73 -3.60 1.55
CA VAL A 54 -3.02 -3.23 0.16
C VAL A 54 -2.79 -4.40 -0.77
N GLU A 55 -3.64 -4.53 -1.78
CA GLU A 55 -3.41 -5.45 -2.89
C GLU A 55 -2.65 -4.73 -4.01
N TYR A 56 -1.69 -5.39 -4.64
CA TYR A 56 -0.94 -4.82 -5.75
C TYR A 56 -0.46 -5.87 -6.75
N ASP A 57 -0.07 -5.41 -7.93
CA ASP A 57 0.46 -6.24 -9.00
C ASP A 57 1.98 -6.40 -8.84
N LEU A 58 2.47 -7.65 -8.82
CA LEU A 58 3.89 -7.93 -8.58
C LEU A 58 4.81 -7.43 -9.70
N GLU A 59 4.31 -7.32 -10.92
CA GLU A 59 5.11 -6.96 -12.08
C GLU A 59 5.19 -5.43 -12.20
N THR A 60 4.03 -4.77 -12.19
CA THR A 60 3.93 -3.32 -12.37
C THR A 60 4.13 -2.53 -11.08
N LYS A 61 4.02 -3.19 -9.93
CA LYS A 61 4.05 -2.59 -8.58
C LYS A 61 2.95 -1.56 -8.36
N VAL A 62 1.84 -1.62 -9.11
CA VAL A 62 0.71 -0.72 -8.95
C VAL A 62 -0.30 -1.31 -7.97
N VAL A 63 -0.79 -0.49 -7.04
CA VAL A 63 -1.83 -0.84 -6.07
C VAL A 63 -3.18 -0.98 -6.75
N ASN A 64 -3.97 -1.95 -6.32
CA ASN A 64 -5.36 -2.07 -6.69
C ASN A 64 -6.21 -1.11 -5.85
N GLU A 65 -6.49 0.06 -6.40
CA GLU A 65 -7.29 1.11 -5.72
C GLU A 65 -8.80 0.86 -5.83
N ASN A 66 -9.23 -0.12 -6.64
CA ASN A 66 -10.65 -0.44 -6.85
C ASN A 66 -11.20 -1.42 -5.80
N ILE A 67 -10.53 -1.60 -4.67
CA ILE A 67 -11.13 -2.27 -3.51
C ILE A 67 -12.06 -1.24 -2.85
N VAL A 68 -13.15 -0.95 -3.55
CA VAL A 68 -14.34 -0.31 -3.00
C VAL A 68 -15.16 -1.41 -2.35
N ASP A 69 -15.34 -1.32 -1.03
CA ASP A 69 -16.40 -2.04 -0.32
C ASP A 69 -17.79 -1.57 -0.83
#